data_AF-A0A536X4U7-F1
#
_entry.id   AF-A0A536X4U7-F1
#
_cell.length_a   1.000
_cell.length_b   1.000
_cell.length_c   1.000
_cell.angle_alpha   90.00
_cell.angle_beta   90.00
_cell.angle_gamma   90.00
#
_symmetry.space_group_name_H-M   'P 1'
#
loop_
_entity.id
_entity.type
_entity.pdbx_description
1 polymer ?
#
loop_
_entity_poly.entity_id
_entity_poly.type
_entity_poly.pdbx_seq_one_letter_code
_entity_poly.pdbx_strand_id
1 'polypeptide(L)' 'AGGTVLGEPMNIPGVGAYVSFTDTEGNRVSMLQPLPRK' A
#
# COMPACT_ATOMS: atom_id res chain seq x y z
N ALA A 1 1.32 -8.16 14.67
CA ALA A 1 0.58 -7.48 13.59
C ALA A 1 -0.14 -8.53 12.76
N GLY A 2 -1.47 -8.45 12.63
CA GLY A 2 -2.31 -9.51 12.06
C GLY A 2 -3.31 -9.00 11.02
N GLY A 3 -2.83 -8.24 10.03
CA GLY A 3 -3.66 -7.78 8.91
C GLY A 3 -3.58 -8.74 7.71
N THR A 4 -4.69 -8.92 7.00
CA THR A 4 -4.73 -9.70 5.76
C THR A 4 -4.30 -8.78 4.61
N VAL A 5 -3.15 -9.04 4.01
CA VAL A 5 -2.69 -8.32 2.81
C VAL A 5 -3.58 -8.71 1.64
N LEU A 6 -4.37 -7.76 1.13
CA LEU A 6 -5.34 -7.99 0.06
C LEU A 6 -4.75 -7.93 -1.36
N GLY A 7 -3.42 -7.88 -1.50
CA GLY A 7 -2.72 -7.95 -2.78
C GLY A 7 -1.24 -7.61 -2.67
N GLU A 8 -0.47 -7.97 -3.69
CA GLU A 8 0.92 -7.54 -3.81
C GLU A 8 1.00 -6.02 -4.10
N PRO A 9 2.04 -5.32 -3.62
CA PRO A 9 2.26 -3.93 -3.99
C PRO A 9 2.31 -3.74 -5.51
N MET A 10 1.60 -2.74 -6.02
CA MET A 10 1.58 -2.35 -7.42
C MET A 10 2.34 -1.04 -7.65
N ASN A 11 3.00 -0.92 -8.79
CA ASN A 11 3.67 0.33 -9.16
C ASN A 11 2.71 1.29 -9.88
N ILE A 12 2.64 2.53 -9.39
CA ILE A 12 1.95 3.64 -10.07
C ILE A 12 3.00 4.44 -10.85
N PRO A 13 2.92 4.49 -12.20
CA PRO A 13 3.88 5.22 -13.02
C PRO A 13 4.02 6.67 -12.60
N GLY A 14 5.26 7.12 -12.41
CA GLY A 14 5.58 8.50 -12.02
C GLY A 14 5.31 8.84 -10.55
N VAL A 15 4.74 7.93 -9.75
CA VAL A 15 4.41 8.19 -8.33
C VAL A 15 5.23 7.30 -7.39
N GLY A 16 5.16 5.97 -7.56
CA GLY A 16 5.84 5.01 -6.67
C GLY A 16 5.05 3.73 -6.41
N ALA A 17 5.45 2.96 -5.41
CA ALA A 17 4.79 1.69 -5.05
C ALA A 17 3.59 1.93 -4.13
N TYR A 18 2.49 1.23 -4.39
CA TYR A 18 1.23 1.37 -3.69
C TYR A 18 0.70 0.00 -3.26
N VAL A 19 0.13 -0.08 -2.07
CA VAL A 19 -0.56 -1.28 -1.59
C VAL A 19 -1.77 -0.90 -0.75
N SER A 20 -2.85 -1.67 -0.86
CA SER A 20 -4.04 -1.56 0.01
C SER A 20 -4.26 -2.86 0.76
N PHE A 21 -4.70 -2.75 2.01
CA PHE A 21 -4.99 -3.89 2.87
C PHE A 21 -6.14 -3.52 3.82
N THR A 22 -6.73 -4.55 4.43
CA THR A 22 -7.70 -4.38 5.51
C THR A 22 -7.01 -4.67 6.83
N ASP A 23 -7.08 -3.74 7.77
CA ASP A 23 -6.53 -3.94 9.12
C ASP A 23 -7.44 -4.85 9.97
N THR A 24 -7.02 -5.14 11.20
CA THR A 24 -7.78 -6.00 12.14
C THR A 24 -9.11 -5.40 12.59
N GLU A 25 -9.30 -4.10 12.40
CA GLU A 25 -10.54 -3.39 12.76
C GLU A 25 -11.51 -3.32 11.58
N GLY A 26 -11.13 -3.86 10.41
CA GLY A 26 -11.93 -3.82 9.19
C GLY A 26 -11.73 -2.54 8.37
N ASN A 27 -10.82 -1.66 8.75
CA ASN A 27 -10.55 -0.43 8.01
C ASN A 27 -9.81 -0.75 6.71
N ARG A 28 -10.21 -0.10 5.62
CA ARG A 28 -9.48 -0.14 4.35
C ARG A 28 -8.37 0.91 4.38
N VAL A 29 -7.14 0.46 4.54
CA VAL A 29 -5.95 1.31 4.61
C VAL A 29 -5.11 1.14 3.34
N SER A 30 -4.25 2.12 3.05
CA SER A 30 -3.28 2.04 1.96
C SER A 30 -1.93 2.62 2.38
N MET A 31 -0.86 2.13 1.77
CA MET A 31 0.50 2.66 1.93
C MET A 31 1.07 3.04 0.56
N LEU A 32 1.68 4.23 0.49
CA LEU A 32 2.38 4.74 -0.69
C LEU A 32 3.86 4.94 -0.37
N GLN A 33 4.73 4.32 -1.15
CA GLN A 33 6.16 4.59 -1.17
C GLN A 33 6.49 5.44 -2.40
N PRO A 34 6.73 6.75 -2.24
CA PRO A 34 7.01 7.64 -3.36
C PRO A 34 8.37 7.34 -4.00
N LEU A 35 8.51 7.70 -5.27
CA LEU A 35 9.81 7.72 -5.95
C LEU A 35 10.79 8.68 -5.22
N PRO A 36 12.10 8.37 -5.20
CA PRO A 36 13.10 9.28 -4.65
C PRO A 36 12.99 10.67 -5.28
N ARG A 37 13.04 11.72 -4.46
CA ARG A 37 13.20 13.08 -4.96
C ARG A 37 14.60 13.23 -5.55
N LYS A 38 14.67 13.88 -6.72
CA LYS A 38 15.93 14.37 -7.28
C LYS A 38 16.42 15.58 -6.50
#